data_AF-A0AAJ2TEH4-F1
#
_entry.id   AF-A0AAJ2TEH4-F1
#
_cell.length_a   1.000
_cell.length_b   1.000
_cell.length_c   1.000
_cell.angle_alpha   90.00
_cell.angle_beta   90.00
_cell.angle_gamma   90.00
#
_symmetry.space_group_name_H-M   'P 1'
#
loop_
_entity.id
_entity.type
_entity.pdbx_description
1 polymer ?
#
loop_
_entity_poly.entity_id
_entity_poly.type
_entity_poly.pdbx_seq_one_letter_code
_entity_poly.pdbx_strand_id
1 'polypeptide(L)'
;MKEGLQKRWLLLLLMFILMAVTTLGCSNINAALSSDAESQDVVELADDTAIPEDGVITAAQFRSIAGQDRTVTFSGTGENGINYVWSFSGKDIKNPVDQNLKIEFSTQGDTLNRIKAGAGNAPYGIGMKIAGSNGLITVPTLTITLAEKWDADSAALCKVNAGSVAKMSNATFDPQSATTRLSFKVIETGDDYYVVAGKTIAPIQNASSGESGTTGDGMAAADGSSSSSSAGNVCTLSINCSTLLDHMDRLPSGKGAFVPANGWILYPSEVSFNAGESVHDVLQRVCRDNGIHMESSFTPAYNSAYVEGINQLYEFDGGERSGWMYNVNGWFPNYGCSQYAVKQGDVINWVYTCDLGRDVGDNSMW
;
A
#
# COMPACT_ATOMS: atom_id res chain seq x y z
N MET A 1 37.65 -34.63 1.50
CA MET A 1 38.64 -34.21 0.48
C MET A 1 38.28 -34.54 -0.97
N LYS A 2 37.25 -35.35 -1.27
CA LYS A 2 36.84 -35.63 -2.68
C LYS A 2 35.72 -34.71 -3.23
N GLU A 3 34.97 -34.00 -2.39
CA GLU A 3 33.90 -33.09 -2.87
C GLU A 3 34.38 -31.70 -3.31
N GLY A 4 35.55 -31.25 -2.83
CA GLY A 4 36.13 -29.95 -3.24
C GLY A 4 36.74 -29.96 -4.65
N LEU A 5 37.04 -31.14 -5.20
CA LEU A 5 37.70 -31.28 -6.51
C LEU A 5 36.69 -31.25 -7.67
N GLN A 6 35.45 -31.73 -7.45
CA GLN A 6 34.40 -31.68 -8.46
C GLN A 6 33.79 -30.27 -8.63
N LYS A 7 33.69 -29.48 -7.55
CA LYS A 7 33.24 -28.08 -7.63
C LYS A 7 34.23 -27.19 -8.40
N ARG A 8 35.53 -27.47 -8.32
CA ARG A 8 36.58 -26.76 -9.08
C ARG A 8 36.52 -27.03 -10.58
N TRP A 9 36.14 -28.24 -11.01
CA TRP A 9 35.97 -28.57 -12.43
C TRP A 9 34.69 -27.96 -13.02
N LEU A 10 33.62 -27.84 -12.23
CA LEU A 10 32.38 -27.19 -12.66
C LEU A 10 32.53 -25.66 -12.83
N LEU A 11 33.32 -25.01 -11.95
CA LEU A 11 33.65 -23.58 -12.04
C LEU A 11 34.58 -23.25 -13.22
N LEU A 12 35.51 -24.14 -13.57
CA LEU A 12 36.37 -23.98 -14.74
C LEU A 12 35.61 -24.18 -16.07
N LEU A 13 34.58 -25.02 -16.09
CA LEU A 13 33.72 -25.22 -17.27
C LEU A 13 32.75 -24.04 -17.50
N LEU A 14 32.26 -23.40 -16.43
CA LEU A 14 31.46 -22.18 -16.53
C LEU A 14 32.29 -20.95 -16.94
N MET A 15 33.57 -20.86 -16.53
CA MET A 15 34.45 -19.78 -16.98
C MET A 15 34.95 -19.94 -18.43
N PHE A 16 34.94 -21.15 -18.99
CA PHE A 16 35.26 -21.36 -20.41
C PHE A 16 34.09 -21.02 -21.36
N ILE A 17 32.86 -21.01 -20.86
CA ILE A 17 31.68 -20.57 -21.64
C ILE A 17 31.57 -19.04 -21.66
N LEU A 18 32.17 -18.33 -20.69
CA LEU A 18 32.20 -16.87 -20.63
C LEU A 18 33.40 -16.22 -21.36
N MET A 19 34.25 -17.02 -22.01
CA MET A 19 35.43 -16.56 -22.74
C MET A 19 35.48 -17.08 -24.19
N ALA A 20 34.31 -17.29 -24.80
CA ALA A 20 34.15 -17.64 -26.22
C ALA A 20 33.16 -16.71 -26.95
N VAL A 21 33.00 -15.47 -26.46
CA VAL A 21 32.24 -14.41 -27.15
C VAL A 21 33.13 -13.18 -27.34
N THR A 22 34.31 -13.37 -27.92
CA THR A 22 34.98 -12.32 -28.69
C THR A 22 35.73 -12.98 -29.83
N THR A 23 35.65 -12.35 -31.01
CA THR A 23 36.17 -12.83 -32.30
C THR A 23 35.31 -13.89 -33.00
N LEU A 24 34.32 -13.42 -33.76
CA LEU A 24 34.21 -13.71 -35.20
C LEU A 24 33.10 -12.81 -35.76
N GLY A 25 33.51 -11.82 -36.55
CA GLY A 25 32.61 -10.96 -37.29
C GLY A 25 31.96 -11.70 -38.47
N CYS A 26 30.70 -11.34 -38.70
CA CYS A 26 29.94 -11.34 -39.95
C CYS A 26 30.14 -12.50 -40.92
N SER A 27 29.15 -13.38 -41.04
CA SER A 27 28.21 -13.45 -42.19
C SER A 27 27.49 -14.80 -42.19
N ASN A 28 26.17 -14.75 -42.45
CA ASN A 28 25.29 -15.88 -42.74
C ASN A 28 25.01 -16.88 -41.61
N ILE A 29 24.09 -16.52 -40.71
CA ILE A 29 23.23 -17.48 -40.02
C ILE A 29 21.78 -16.96 -39.99
N ASN A 30 21.27 -16.49 -41.13
CA ASN A 30 19.84 -16.28 -41.36
C ASN A 30 19.32 -17.49 -42.15
N ALA A 31 18.94 -18.57 -41.47
CA ALA A 31 18.04 -19.64 -41.95
C ALA A 31 18.13 -20.89 -41.05
N ALA A 32 17.97 -20.75 -39.73
CA ALA A 32 17.70 -21.90 -38.84
C ALA A 32 17.31 -21.41 -37.43
N LEU A 33 16.22 -20.64 -37.35
CA LEU A 33 15.47 -20.35 -36.12
C LEU A 33 14.13 -19.72 -36.53
N SER A 34 13.41 -20.41 -37.43
CA SER A 34 11.97 -20.21 -37.64
C SER A 34 11.24 -21.26 -36.82
N SER A 35 11.23 -21.07 -35.51
CA SER A 35 10.15 -21.57 -34.66
C SER A 35 9.36 -20.33 -34.29
N ASP A 36 8.07 -20.33 -34.60
CA ASP A 36 7.11 -19.27 -34.37
C ASP A 36 7.33 -18.57 -33.01
N ALA A 37 8.11 -17.49 -33.04
CA ALA A 37 8.00 -16.44 -32.05
C ALA A 37 6.83 -15.60 -32.55
N GLU A 38 5.63 -15.90 -32.03
CA GLU A 38 4.56 -14.90 -32.03
C GLU A 38 5.20 -13.59 -31.59
N SER A 39 5.17 -12.59 -32.46
CA SER A 39 5.43 -11.22 -32.07
C SER A 39 4.42 -10.90 -30.98
N GLN A 40 4.83 -10.98 -29.72
CA GLN A 40 4.08 -10.35 -28.64
C GLN A 40 4.08 -8.87 -28.99
N ASP A 41 2.99 -8.42 -29.62
CA ASP A 41 2.75 -7.00 -29.83
C ASP A 41 2.93 -6.33 -28.47
N VAL A 42 3.85 -5.38 -28.39
CA VAL A 42 4.05 -4.58 -27.20
C VAL A 42 2.72 -3.85 -26.96
N VAL A 43 1.94 -4.30 -25.98
CA VAL A 43 0.67 -3.67 -25.63
C VAL A 43 0.99 -2.36 -24.92
N GLU A 44 1.13 -1.30 -25.70
CA GLU A 44 1.31 0.05 -25.16
C GLU A 44 -0.03 0.54 -24.59
N LEU A 45 -0.04 0.87 -23.30
CA LEU A 45 -1.21 1.49 -22.68
C LEU A 45 -1.45 2.87 -23.29
N ALA A 46 -2.70 3.15 -23.65
CA ALA A 46 -3.18 4.51 -23.91
C ALA A 46 -3.27 5.32 -22.61
N ASP A 47 -3.36 6.65 -22.71
CA ASP A 47 -3.50 7.51 -21.54
C ASP A 47 -4.80 7.21 -20.78
N ASP A 48 -5.88 6.89 -21.50
CA ASP A 48 -7.16 6.49 -20.94
C ASP A 48 -7.60 5.15 -21.55
N THR A 49 -7.87 4.16 -20.70
CA THR A 49 -8.24 2.81 -21.12
C THR A 49 -9.52 2.38 -20.40
N ALA A 50 -10.45 1.73 -21.09
CA ALA A 50 -11.60 1.12 -20.41
C ALA A 50 -11.15 -0.16 -19.67
N ILE A 51 -11.63 -0.38 -18.46
CA ILE A 51 -11.36 -1.60 -17.70
C ILE A 51 -11.96 -2.80 -18.47
N PRO A 52 -11.17 -3.85 -18.77
CA PRO A 52 -11.67 -5.04 -19.46
C PRO A 52 -12.79 -5.75 -18.69
N GLU A 53 -13.54 -6.61 -19.40
CA GLU A 53 -14.67 -7.32 -18.80
C GLU A 53 -14.27 -8.23 -17.63
N ASP A 54 -13.08 -8.82 -17.64
CA ASP A 54 -12.55 -9.62 -16.52
C ASP A 54 -12.04 -8.75 -15.35
N GLY A 55 -11.80 -7.47 -15.61
CA GLY A 55 -11.30 -6.47 -14.67
C GLY A 55 -9.78 -6.36 -14.62
N VAL A 56 -9.06 -7.20 -15.37
CA VAL A 56 -7.62 -7.40 -15.18
C VAL A 56 -6.84 -6.53 -16.15
N ILE A 57 -5.99 -5.67 -15.60
CA ILE A 57 -4.91 -5.02 -16.34
C ILE A 57 -3.65 -5.85 -16.10
N THR A 58 -3.02 -6.28 -17.19
CA THR A 58 -1.91 -7.23 -17.14
C THR A 58 -0.59 -6.57 -16.71
N ALA A 59 0.31 -7.38 -16.17
CA ALA A 59 1.68 -6.98 -15.88
C ALA A 59 2.40 -6.43 -17.12
N ALA A 60 2.14 -7.00 -18.30
CA ALA A 60 2.73 -6.56 -19.56
C ALA A 60 2.29 -5.13 -19.94
N GLN A 61 1.01 -4.81 -19.75
CA GLN A 61 0.49 -3.47 -19.96
C GLN A 61 1.13 -2.46 -19.00
N PHE A 62 1.15 -2.74 -17.69
CA PHE A 62 1.81 -1.84 -16.74
C PHE A 62 3.31 -1.68 -16.99
N ARG A 63 3.98 -2.74 -17.47
CA ARG A 63 5.38 -2.67 -17.86
C ARG A 63 5.63 -1.67 -18.99
N SER A 64 4.65 -1.41 -19.86
CA SER A 64 4.78 -0.42 -20.94
C SER A 64 4.91 1.02 -20.44
N ILE A 65 4.57 1.30 -19.17
CA ILE A 65 4.65 2.64 -18.56
C ILE A 65 5.57 2.72 -17.34
N ALA A 66 6.09 1.58 -16.86
CA ALA A 66 6.85 1.52 -15.62
C ALA A 66 8.12 2.39 -15.68
N GLY A 67 8.35 3.17 -14.62
CA GLY A 67 9.44 4.13 -14.50
C GLY A 67 9.29 5.42 -15.32
N GLN A 68 8.24 5.56 -16.13
CA GLN A 68 8.02 6.76 -16.96
C GLN A 68 7.25 7.83 -16.18
N ASP A 69 7.59 9.10 -16.35
CA ASP A 69 6.81 10.23 -15.81
C ASP A 69 5.53 10.45 -16.62
N ARG A 70 4.67 9.43 -16.61
CA ARG A 70 3.41 9.35 -17.36
C ARG A 70 2.34 8.81 -16.41
N THR A 71 1.17 9.42 -16.46
CA THR A 71 -0.01 8.94 -15.75
C THR A 71 -0.96 8.32 -16.76
N VAL A 72 -1.48 7.13 -16.44
CA VAL A 72 -2.55 6.48 -17.21
C VAL A 72 -3.79 6.33 -16.35
N THR A 73 -4.94 6.24 -16.98
CA THR A 73 -6.21 6.02 -16.32
C THR A 73 -6.96 4.80 -16.83
N PHE A 74 -7.70 4.17 -15.93
CA PHE A 74 -8.57 3.04 -16.22
C PHE A 74 -9.99 3.35 -15.79
N SER A 75 -10.90 3.45 -16.74
CA SER A 75 -12.29 3.83 -16.53
C SER A 75 -13.20 2.61 -16.47
N GLY A 76 -14.03 2.53 -15.45
CA GLY A 76 -15.08 1.53 -15.33
C GLY A 76 -16.44 2.17 -15.00
N THR A 77 -17.49 1.41 -15.26
CA THR A 77 -18.86 1.77 -14.90
C THR A 77 -19.42 0.65 -14.04
N GLY A 78 -19.80 1.00 -12.81
CA GLY A 78 -20.51 0.12 -11.90
C GLY A 78 -22.01 0.17 -12.12
N GLU A 79 -22.74 -0.58 -11.30
CA GLU A 79 -24.20 -0.56 -11.28
C GLU A 79 -24.74 0.85 -10.97
N ASN A 80 -25.99 1.12 -11.36
CA ASN A 80 -26.69 2.38 -11.12
C ASN A 80 -26.01 3.63 -11.71
N GLY A 81 -25.16 3.45 -12.74
CA GLY A 81 -24.50 4.55 -13.46
C GLY A 81 -23.36 5.23 -12.70
N ILE A 82 -22.81 4.57 -11.68
CA ILE A 82 -21.64 5.06 -10.94
C ILE A 82 -20.40 4.81 -11.81
N ASN A 83 -19.73 5.88 -12.21
CA ASN A 83 -18.48 5.78 -12.96
C ASN A 83 -17.29 5.89 -12.02
N TYR A 84 -16.22 5.17 -12.32
CA TYR A 84 -14.99 5.24 -11.55
C TYR A 84 -13.78 5.21 -12.46
N VAL A 85 -12.72 5.88 -12.02
CA VAL A 85 -11.47 6.01 -12.75
C VAL A 85 -10.32 5.75 -11.79
N TRP A 86 -9.51 4.75 -12.10
CA TRP A 86 -8.22 4.56 -11.45
C TRP A 86 -7.16 5.38 -12.18
N SER A 87 -6.28 6.05 -11.44
CA SER A 87 -5.15 6.79 -11.98
C SER A 87 -3.85 6.23 -11.41
N PHE A 88 -2.98 5.77 -12.30
CA PHE A 88 -1.68 5.17 -11.98
C PHE A 88 -0.55 6.03 -12.55
N SER A 89 0.45 6.33 -11.73
CA SER A 89 1.67 7.00 -12.20
C SER A 89 2.75 5.96 -12.54
N GLY A 90 3.16 5.90 -13.81
CA GLY A 90 4.19 4.99 -14.29
C GLY A 90 5.50 5.11 -13.52
N LYS A 91 5.85 6.32 -13.07
CA LYS A 91 7.11 6.63 -12.37
C LYS A 91 7.27 5.82 -11.07
N ASP A 92 6.15 5.53 -10.43
CA ASP A 92 6.08 4.85 -9.13
C ASP A 92 5.96 3.33 -9.28
N ILE A 93 5.67 2.84 -10.49
CA ILE A 93 5.64 1.41 -10.81
C ILE A 93 7.07 0.90 -11.00
N LYS A 94 7.50 -0.01 -10.12
CA LYS A 94 8.83 -0.66 -10.20
C LYS A 94 8.73 -2.12 -10.64
N ASN A 95 7.78 -2.85 -10.08
CA ASN A 95 7.57 -4.27 -10.33
C ASN A 95 6.10 -4.46 -10.75
N PRO A 96 5.81 -4.52 -12.06
CA PRO A 96 4.45 -4.71 -12.55
C PRO A 96 3.95 -6.14 -12.32
N VAL A 97 2.73 -6.29 -11.83
CA VAL A 97 1.94 -7.53 -11.83
C VAL A 97 0.52 -7.25 -12.30
N ASP A 98 -0.25 -8.30 -12.56
CA ASP A 98 -1.67 -8.18 -12.88
C ASP A 98 -2.42 -7.48 -11.74
N GLN A 99 -3.34 -6.58 -12.09
CA GLN A 99 -4.21 -5.88 -11.13
C GLN A 99 -5.66 -5.99 -11.57
N ASN A 100 -6.52 -6.49 -10.68
CA ASN A 100 -7.95 -6.47 -10.92
C ASN A 100 -8.53 -5.15 -10.39
N LEU A 101 -9.02 -4.31 -11.29
CA LEU A 101 -9.47 -2.95 -10.98
C LEU A 101 -10.99 -2.85 -10.83
N LYS A 102 -11.71 -3.99 -10.84
CA LYS A 102 -13.17 -3.99 -10.67
C LYS A 102 -13.60 -3.50 -9.30
N ILE A 103 -14.71 -2.78 -9.32
CA ILE A 103 -15.42 -2.34 -8.12
C ILE A 103 -16.90 -2.69 -8.27
N GLU A 104 -17.43 -3.38 -7.29
CA GLU A 104 -18.87 -3.55 -7.12
C GLU A 104 -19.38 -2.51 -6.12
N PHE A 105 -20.34 -1.68 -6.53
CA PHE A 105 -20.87 -0.62 -5.68
C PHE A 105 -22.15 -1.04 -4.99
N SER A 106 -22.33 -0.58 -3.75
CA SER A 106 -23.59 -0.68 -3.01
C SER A 106 -23.99 0.69 -2.48
N THR A 107 -25.23 1.10 -2.73
CA THR A 107 -25.77 2.39 -2.25
C THR A 107 -26.70 2.23 -1.04
N GLN A 108 -26.95 0.98 -0.64
CA GLN A 108 -27.83 0.60 0.47
C GLN A 108 -27.24 -0.61 1.20
N GLY A 109 -27.66 -0.80 2.45
CA GLY A 109 -27.29 -1.97 3.26
C GLY A 109 -27.01 -1.62 4.72
N ASP A 110 -27.19 -2.60 5.61
CA ASP A 110 -27.06 -2.39 7.05
C ASP A 110 -25.65 -1.98 7.47
N THR A 111 -24.62 -2.51 6.81
CA THR A 111 -23.23 -2.11 7.08
C THR A 111 -22.99 -0.66 6.70
N LEU A 112 -23.41 -0.23 5.50
CA LEU A 112 -23.29 1.17 5.09
C LEU A 112 -24.04 2.11 6.05
N ASN A 113 -25.25 1.72 6.49
CA ASN A 113 -26.02 2.50 7.47
C ASN A 113 -25.30 2.63 8.82
N ARG A 114 -24.69 1.55 9.32
CA ARG A 114 -23.89 1.58 10.56
C ARG A 114 -22.67 2.49 10.43
N ILE A 115 -21.98 2.46 9.28
CA ILE A 115 -20.81 3.32 9.05
C ILE A 115 -21.22 4.78 9.02
N LYS A 116 -22.30 5.12 8.32
CA LYS A 116 -22.87 6.47 8.30
C LYS A 116 -23.19 6.95 9.71
N ALA A 117 -23.82 6.11 10.53
CA ALA A 117 -24.10 6.42 11.93
C ALA A 117 -22.81 6.66 12.75
N GLY A 118 -21.81 5.77 12.61
CA GLY A 118 -20.51 5.89 13.28
C GLY A 118 -19.70 7.11 12.84
N ALA A 119 -19.89 7.57 11.60
CA ALA A 119 -19.30 8.79 11.05
C ALA A 119 -20.16 10.04 11.33
N GLY A 120 -20.67 10.17 12.54
CA GLY A 120 -21.45 11.34 12.97
C GLY A 120 -22.79 11.49 12.26
N ASN A 121 -23.47 10.38 11.93
CA ASN A 121 -24.71 10.36 11.14
C ASN A 121 -24.55 11.01 9.75
N ALA A 122 -23.48 10.64 9.04
CA ALA A 122 -23.21 11.12 7.69
C ALA A 122 -24.45 10.89 6.78
N PRO A 123 -24.97 11.93 6.10
CA PRO A 123 -26.16 11.80 5.27
C PRO A 123 -25.93 10.97 4.02
N TYR A 124 -24.70 10.94 3.51
CA TYR A 124 -24.34 10.25 2.27
C TYR A 124 -23.34 9.12 2.53
N GLY A 125 -23.42 8.09 1.70
CA GLY A 125 -22.38 7.09 1.63
C GLY A 125 -22.59 6.09 0.50
N ILE A 126 -21.51 5.39 0.19
CA ILE A 126 -21.46 4.36 -0.85
C ILE A 126 -20.47 3.28 -0.40
N GLY A 127 -20.88 2.02 -0.48
CA GLY A 127 -20.02 0.86 -0.31
C GLY A 127 -19.38 0.44 -1.62
N MET A 128 -18.21 -0.13 -1.53
CA MET A 128 -17.35 -0.54 -2.64
C MET A 128 -16.65 -1.84 -2.26
N LYS A 129 -16.93 -2.90 -2.98
CA LYS A 129 -16.11 -4.10 -2.92
C LYS A 129 -15.03 -3.98 -3.99
N ILE A 130 -13.80 -3.73 -3.56
CA ILE A 130 -12.67 -3.53 -4.47
C ILE A 130 -11.97 -4.86 -4.67
N ALA A 131 -11.92 -5.34 -5.92
CA ALA A 131 -11.23 -6.57 -6.26
C ALA A 131 -9.71 -6.46 -6.03
N GLY A 132 -9.05 -7.61 -5.82
CA GLY A 132 -7.60 -7.70 -5.67
C GLY A 132 -7.19 -8.55 -4.48
N SER A 133 -6.03 -9.20 -4.57
CA SER A 133 -5.47 -10.01 -3.48
C SER A 133 -3.94 -10.00 -3.43
N ASN A 134 -3.29 -9.40 -4.43
CA ASN A 134 -1.82 -9.43 -4.58
C ASN A 134 -1.16 -8.10 -4.19
N GLY A 135 -1.81 -7.32 -3.32
CA GLY A 135 -1.42 -5.93 -3.07
C GLY A 135 -1.50 -5.04 -4.31
N LEU A 136 -1.06 -3.79 -4.16
CA LEU A 136 -1.06 -2.80 -5.24
C LEU A 136 0.36 -2.57 -5.77
N ILE A 137 0.51 -2.48 -7.09
CA ILE A 137 1.81 -2.18 -7.75
C ILE A 137 2.34 -0.77 -7.49
N THR A 138 1.48 0.12 -7.00
CA THR A 138 1.77 1.48 -6.53
C THR A 138 0.59 1.98 -5.68
N VAL A 139 0.58 3.24 -5.21
CA VAL A 139 -0.62 3.85 -4.59
C VAL A 139 -1.38 4.66 -5.62
N PRO A 140 -2.42 4.09 -6.28
CA PRO A 140 -3.22 4.83 -7.26
C PRO A 140 -4.17 5.81 -6.58
N THR A 141 -4.67 6.75 -7.38
CA THR A 141 -5.84 7.55 -7.03
C THR A 141 -7.08 6.93 -7.64
N LEU A 142 -8.12 6.69 -6.85
CA LEU A 142 -9.43 6.30 -7.31
C LEU A 142 -10.34 7.53 -7.30
N THR A 143 -10.94 7.84 -8.44
CA THR A 143 -11.97 8.87 -8.58
C THR A 143 -13.31 8.22 -8.87
N ILE A 144 -14.35 8.60 -8.13
CA ILE A 144 -15.72 8.13 -8.31
C ILE A 144 -16.59 9.30 -8.72
N THR A 145 -17.43 9.09 -9.71
CA THR A 145 -18.42 10.05 -10.19
C THR A 145 -19.81 9.45 -10.06
N LEU A 146 -20.64 10.08 -9.24
CA LEU A 146 -22.02 9.70 -9.01
C LEU A 146 -22.94 10.46 -9.97
N ALA A 147 -24.14 9.93 -10.21
CA ALA A 147 -25.16 10.62 -10.99
C ALA A 147 -25.75 11.85 -10.25
N GLU A 148 -25.76 11.80 -8.92
CA GLU A 148 -26.33 12.85 -8.09
C GLU A 148 -25.25 13.77 -7.49
N LYS A 149 -25.65 15.01 -7.17
CA LYS A 149 -24.82 15.95 -6.43
C LYS A 149 -25.17 15.87 -4.94
N TRP A 150 -24.21 15.46 -4.14
CA TRP A 150 -24.28 15.45 -2.68
C TRP A 150 -24.01 16.85 -2.15
N ASP A 151 -24.83 17.29 -1.21
CA ASP A 151 -24.56 18.50 -0.44
C ASP A 151 -23.58 18.18 0.72
N ALA A 152 -22.32 17.97 0.39
CA ALA A 152 -21.25 17.63 1.33
C ALA A 152 -20.00 18.50 1.07
N ASP A 153 -19.21 18.73 2.12
CA ASP A 153 -17.91 19.42 2.05
C ASP A 153 -16.74 18.54 2.49
N SER A 154 -17.04 17.39 3.10
CA SER A 154 -16.08 16.44 3.64
C SER A 154 -16.49 15.02 3.30
N ALA A 155 -15.50 14.18 3.01
CA ALA A 155 -15.68 12.77 2.74
C ALA A 155 -14.44 11.99 3.20
N ALA A 156 -14.66 10.73 3.58
CA ALA A 156 -13.59 9.85 3.99
C ALA A 156 -13.80 8.45 3.41
N LEU A 157 -12.71 7.84 2.93
CA LEU A 157 -12.67 6.41 2.70
C LEU A 157 -12.53 5.71 4.05
N CYS A 158 -13.41 4.75 4.28
CA CYS A 158 -13.52 4.02 5.53
C CYS A 158 -13.53 2.52 5.26
N LYS A 159 -13.18 1.75 6.29
CA LYS A 159 -13.30 0.30 6.32
C LYS A 159 -13.96 -0.11 7.63
N VAL A 160 -14.74 -1.20 7.61
CA VAL A 160 -15.26 -1.81 8.82
C VAL A 160 -14.39 -2.99 9.17
N ASN A 161 -13.78 -2.96 10.35
CA ASN A 161 -13.03 -4.11 10.84
C ASN A 161 -13.45 -4.43 12.28
N ALA A 162 -13.80 -5.69 12.53
CA ALA A 162 -14.26 -6.18 13.84
C ALA A 162 -15.40 -5.33 14.46
N GLY A 163 -16.29 -4.78 13.62
CA GLY A 163 -17.43 -3.95 14.05
C GLY A 163 -17.14 -2.46 14.24
N SER A 164 -15.87 -2.05 14.18
CA SER A 164 -15.44 -0.65 14.28
C SER A 164 -15.18 -0.05 12.90
N VAL A 165 -15.52 1.23 12.74
CA VAL A 165 -15.24 2.00 11.52
C VAL A 165 -13.89 2.67 11.67
N ALA A 166 -13.01 2.48 10.69
CA ALA A 166 -11.73 3.15 10.63
C ALA A 166 -11.59 3.94 9.34
N LYS A 167 -10.88 5.07 9.42
CA LYS A 167 -10.58 5.91 8.28
C LYS A 167 -9.31 5.42 7.58
N MET A 168 -9.39 5.23 6.28
CA MET A 168 -8.28 4.75 5.43
C MET A 168 -7.60 5.89 4.67
N SER A 169 -8.38 6.85 4.18
CA SER A 169 -7.85 8.05 3.54
C SER A 169 -8.88 9.18 3.54
N ASN A 170 -8.40 10.42 3.38
CA ASN A 170 -9.26 11.55 3.06
C ASN A 170 -9.76 11.42 1.63
N ALA A 171 -11.03 11.78 1.40
CA ALA A 171 -11.57 11.98 0.06
C ALA A 171 -11.75 13.47 -0.23
N THR A 172 -11.35 13.89 -1.42
CA THR A 172 -11.46 15.26 -1.89
C THR A 172 -12.58 15.37 -2.92
N PHE A 173 -13.39 16.42 -2.83
CA PHE A 173 -14.40 16.72 -3.83
C PHE A 173 -13.81 17.53 -4.98
N ASP A 174 -14.31 17.30 -6.17
CA ASP A 174 -14.16 18.22 -7.31
C ASP A 174 -15.28 19.28 -7.23
N PRO A 175 -15.00 20.52 -6.81
CA PRO A 175 -16.02 21.53 -6.62
C PRO A 175 -16.61 22.04 -7.93
N GLN A 176 -15.93 21.80 -9.06
CA GLN A 176 -16.37 22.26 -10.38
C GLN A 176 -17.32 21.26 -11.05
N SER A 177 -17.39 20.02 -10.53
CA SER A 177 -18.24 18.99 -11.09
C SER A 177 -19.73 19.29 -10.89
N ALA A 178 -20.51 19.03 -11.95
CA ALA A 178 -21.96 19.17 -11.93
C ALA A 178 -22.63 18.11 -11.03
N THR A 179 -22.02 16.93 -10.90
CA THR A 179 -22.43 15.86 -9.99
C THR A 179 -21.35 15.59 -8.94
N THR A 180 -21.61 14.74 -7.95
CA THR A 180 -20.57 14.36 -6.98
C THR A 180 -19.45 13.64 -7.68
N ARG A 181 -18.25 14.22 -7.62
CA ARG A 181 -17.01 13.59 -8.04
C ARG A 181 -16.02 13.69 -6.90
N LEU A 182 -15.56 12.54 -6.42
CA LEU A 182 -14.70 12.42 -5.24
C LEU A 182 -13.47 11.56 -5.55
N SER A 183 -12.32 11.94 -5.00
CA SER A 183 -11.05 11.26 -5.24
C SER A 183 -10.31 10.95 -3.94
N PHE A 184 -9.65 9.80 -3.88
CA PHE A 184 -8.83 9.42 -2.74
C PHE A 184 -7.74 8.44 -3.15
N LYS A 185 -6.66 8.38 -2.37
CA LYS A 185 -5.61 7.37 -2.53
C LYS A 185 -6.13 6.02 -2.00
N VAL A 186 -5.81 4.96 -2.73
CA VAL A 186 -6.09 3.57 -2.33
C VAL A 186 -4.76 2.89 -1.99
N ILE A 187 -4.67 2.33 -0.79
CA ILE A 187 -3.43 1.74 -0.26
C ILE A 187 -3.52 0.22 -0.06
N GLU A 188 -4.74 -0.32 -0.10
CA GLU A 188 -5.03 -1.75 -0.07
C GLU A 188 -6.32 -2.03 -0.85
N THR A 189 -6.49 -3.29 -1.25
CA THR A 189 -7.62 -3.82 -2.02
C THR A 189 -8.01 -5.20 -1.51
N GLY A 190 -9.12 -5.76 -1.99
CA GLY A 190 -9.54 -7.13 -1.67
C GLY A 190 -10.57 -7.25 -0.56
N ASP A 191 -11.21 -6.14 -0.21
CA ASP A 191 -12.17 -6.06 0.88
C ASP A 191 -13.29 -5.06 0.56
N ASP A 192 -14.22 -4.90 1.51
CA ASP A 192 -15.30 -3.93 1.46
C ASP A 192 -14.85 -2.60 2.07
N TYR A 193 -14.93 -1.55 1.25
CA TYR A 193 -14.62 -0.16 1.60
C TYR A 193 -15.85 0.71 1.46
N TYR A 194 -15.85 1.85 2.15
CA TYR A 194 -17.01 2.71 2.21
C TYR A 194 -16.59 4.16 2.16
N VAL A 195 -17.17 4.94 1.27
CA VAL A 195 -17.05 6.41 1.32
C VAL A 195 -18.27 6.93 2.06
N VAL A 196 -18.04 7.71 3.11
CA VAL A 196 -19.09 8.49 3.79
C VAL A 196 -18.81 9.97 3.62
N ALA A 197 -19.89 10.74 3.44
CA ALA A 197 -19.80 12.17 3.14
C ALA A 197 -20.90 12.96 3.87
N GLY A 198 -20.58 14.22 4.20
CA GLY A 198 -21.49 15.13 4.89
C GLY A 198 -20.95 16.56 5.01
N LYS A 199 -21.66 17.40 5.75
CA LYS A 199 -21.16 18.70 6.21
C LYS A 199 -20.36 18.49 7.48
N THR A 200 -19.07 18.75 7.43
CA THR A 200 -18.06 18.54 8.49
C THR A 200 -18.34 17.27 9.30
N ILE A 201 -18.05 16.11 8.69
CA ILE A 201 -18.10 14.81 9.37
C ILE A 201 -17.23 14.87 10.63
N ALA A 202 -17.77 14.41 11.78
CA ALA A 202 -16.99 14.29 13.00
C ALA A 202 -15.73 13.44 12.72
N PRO A 203 -14.55 13.80 13.27
CA PRO A 203 -13.34 13.02 13.04
C PRO A 203 -13.62 11.55 13.40
N ILE A 204 -13.50 10.66 12.41
CA ILE A 204 -13.52 9.22 12.65
C ILE A 204 -12.28 8.96 13.50
N GLN A 205 -12.47 8.68 14.78
CA GLN A 205 -11.38 8.41 15.70
C GLN A 205 -10.68 7.13 15.21
N ASN A 206 -9.40 7.24 14.83
CA ASN A 206 -8.56 6.08 14.65
C ASN A 206 -8.46 5.40 16.03
N ALA A 207 -9.16 4.28 16.20
CA ALA A 207 -9.05 3.49 17.42
C ALA A 207 -7.63 2.89 17.48
N SER A 208 -6.71 3.62 18.10
CA SER A 208 -5.49 3.06 18.66
C SER A 208 -5.90 2.33 19.94
N SER A 209 -5.71 1.01 19.95
CA SER A 209 -5.96 0.17 21.11
C SER A 209 -4.90 0.43 22.18
N GLY A 210 -5.31 1.11 23.25
CA GLY A 210 -4.55 1.29 24.47
C GLY A 210 -5.47 1.69 25.63
N GLU A 211 -6.30 0.75 26.10
CA GLU A 211 -7.01 0.93 27.37
C GLU A 211 -6.03 0.77 28.54
N SER A 212 -5.70 1.89 29.20
CA SER A 212 -5.38 1.91 30.62
C SER A 212 -5.70 3.29 31.18
N GLY A 213 -6.74 3.37 32.01
CA GLY A 213 -7.18 4.62 32.62
C GLY A 213 -6.22 5.14 33.68
N THR A 214 -6.24 6.47 33.91
CA THR A 214 -6.39 7.13 35.22
C THR A 214 -6.58 8.64 35.02
N THR A 215 -7.47 9.19 35.83
CA THR A 215 -7.90 10.59 35.97
C THR A 215 -6.79 11.57 36.39
N GLY A 216 -6.83 12.80 35.88
CA GLY A 216 -6.08 13.94 36.43
C GLY A 216 -6.55 15.27 35.85
N ASP A 217 -7.31 16.02 36.67
CA ASP A 217 -7.73 17.40 36.41
C ASP A 217 -6.53 18.37 36.37
N GLY A 218 -6.57 19.38 35.49
CA GLY A 218 -5.58 20.46 35.46
C GLY A 218 -5.83 21.51 34.38
N MET A 219 -6.58 22.55 34.72
CA MET A 219 -6.84 23.76 33.92
C MET A 219 -5.64 24.73 33.97
N ALA A 220 -5.14 25.21 32.82
CA ALA A 220 -4.53 26.55 32.68
C ALA A 220 -4.38 26.95 31.20
N ALA A 221 -4.65 28.22 30.92
CA ALA A 221 -4.84 28.81 29.61
C ALA A 221 -3.58 29.51 29.03
N ALA A 222 -3.53 29.51 27.70
CA ALA A 222 -3.09 30.53 26.75
C ALA A 222 -1.71 31.20 26.87
N ASP A 223 -0.92 31.10 25.80
CA ASP A 223 -0.36 32.30 25.15
C ASP A 223 -0.28 32.11 23.64
N GLY A 224 -0.64 33.17 22.91
CA GLY A 224 -0.75 33.20 21.46
C GLY A 224 0.52 33.71 20.81
N SER A 225 0.96 33.01 19.76
CA SER A 225 1.80 33.61 18.74
C SER A 225 1.38 33.09 17.37
N SER A 226 0.72 33.97 16.63
CA SER A 226 0.48 33.84 15.20
C SER A 226 1.75 34.18 14.44
N SER A 227 2.31 33.26 13.64
CA SER A 227 2.78 33.59 12.29
C SER A 227 3.27 32.38 11.50
N SER A 228 2.75 32.31 10.27
CA SER A 228 3.19 31.56 9.08
C SER A 228 3.23 30.04 9.18
N SER A 229 2.11 29.40 8.82
CA SER A 229 2.08 28.00 8.40
C SER A 229 2.79 27.85 7.04
N SER A 230 4.10 27.68 7.05
CA SER A 230 4.74 26.86 6.03
C SER A 230 4.15 25.46 6.23
N ALA A 231 3.33 24.98 5.30
CA ALA A 231 2.84 23.60 5.37
C ALA A 231 4.07 22.70 5.49
N GLY A 232 4.25 22.10 6.67
CA GLY A 232 5.42 21.28 6.98
C GLY A 232 5.46 20.07 6.04
N ASN A 233 6.63 19.44 5.93
CA ASN A 233 6.69 18.21 5.16
C ASN A 233 5.86 17.13 5.88
N VAL A 234 5.05 16.41 5.11
CA VAL A 234 4.06 15.46 5.58
C VAL A 234 4.10 14.21 4.72
N CYS A 235 4.02 13.04 5.36
CA CYS A 235 3.80 11.75 4.73
C CYS A 235 2.63 11.03 5.43
N THR A 236 2.21 9.88 4.90
CA THR A 236 1.27 8.98 5.56
C THR A 236 2.02 7.75 6.04
N LEU A 237 1.81 7.34 7.30
CA LEU A 237 2.36 6.10 7.85
C LEU A 237 1.26 5.18 8.36
N SER A 238 1.39 3.87 8.11
CA SER A 238 0.50 2.84 8.63
C SER A 238 1.27 1.60 9.11
N ILE A 239 0.69 0.82 10.03
CA ILE A 239 1.27 -0.42 10.58
C ILE A 239 0.17 -1.50 10.64
N ASN A 240 0.36 -2.58 9.89
CA ASN A 240 -0.62 -3.64 9.69
C ASN A 240 0.01 -5.03 9.86
N CYS A 241 -0.71 -5.94 10.52
CA CYS A 241 -0.33 -7.33 10.76
C CYS A 241 -1.48 -8.31 10.45
N SER A 242 -2.38 -7.96 9.52
CA SER A 242 -3.57 -8.75 9.20
C SER A 242 -3.26 -10.17 8.71
N THR A 243 -2.10 -10.40 8.10
CA THR A 243 -1.64 -11.74 7.69
C THR A 243 -1.56 -12.73 8.87
N LEU A 244 -1.32 -12.23 10.09
CA LEU A 244 -1.31 -13.07 11.28
C LEU A 244 -2.68 -13.60 11.66
N LEU A 245 -3.77 -12.95 11.23
CA LEU A 245 -5.14 -13.39 11.55
C LEU A 245 -5.44 -14.78 10.97
N ASP A 246 -4.84 -15.10 9.83
CA ASP A 246 -4.94 -16.42 9.18
C ASP A 246 -3.91 -17.43 9.73
N HIS A 247 -3.03 -16.99 10.64
CA HIS A 247 -1.89 -17.74 11.17
C HIS A 247 -1.76 -17.65 12.69
N MET A 248 -2.87 -17.35 13.40
CA MET A 248 -2.91 -17.22 14.86
C MET A 248 -2.46 -18.50 15.58
N ASP A 249 -2.59 -19.66 14.93
CA ASP A 249 -2.15 -20.98 15.42
C ASP A 249 -0.62 -21.13 15.50
N ARG A 250 0.14 -20.32 14.76
CA ARG A 250 1.61 -20.34 14.72
C ARG A 250 2.26 -19.46 15.78
N LEU A 251 1.49 -18.52 16.33
CA LEU A 251 2.00 -17.53 17.27
C LEU A 251 2.53 -18.17 18.55
N PRO A 252 3.70 -17.72 19.05
CA PRO A 252 4.16 -18.10 20.37
C PRO A 252 3.12 -17.76 21.46
N SER A 253 3.12 -18.55 22.53
CA SER A 253 2.19 -18.38 23.64
C SER A 253 2.17 -16.94 24.17
N GLY A 254 0.98 -16.34 24.26
CA GLY A 254 0.78 -14.98 24.73
C GLY A 254 0.87 -13.89 23.65
N LYS A 255 1.43 -14.18 22.47
CA LYS A 255 1.58 -13.18 21.39
C LYS A 255 0.24 -12.77 20.76
N GLY A 256 -0.75 -13.66 20.77
CA GLY A 256 -2.09 -13.36 20.24
C GLY A 256 -2.76 -12.14 20.87
N ALA A 257 -2.40 -11.76 22.10
CA ALA A 257 -2.92 -10.55 22.75
C ALA A 257 -2.44 -9.25 22.07
N PHE A 258 -1.38 -9.30 21.27
CA PHE A 258 -0.82 -8.16 20.55
C PHE A 258 -1.21 -8.10 19.07
N VAL A 259 -1.99 -9.06 18.59
CA VAL A 259 -2.59 -9.00 17.24
C VAL A 259 -3.97 -8.35 17.39
N PRO A 260 -4.16 -7.11 16.91
CA PRO A 260 -5.48 -6.50 16.90
C PRO A 260 -6.45 -7.38 16.09
N ALA A 261 -7.70 -7.48 16.51
CA ALA A 261 -8.71 -8.31 15.83
C ALA A 261 -8.92 -7.92 14.35
N ASN A 262 -8.47 -6.74 13.94
CA ASN A 262 -8.51 -6.21 12.59
C ASN A 262 -7.14 -6.16 11.89
N GLY A 263 -6.07 -6.60 12.54
CA GLY A 263 -4.70 -6.52 12.05
C GLY A 263 -4.08 -5.11 12.07
N TRP A 264 -4.83 -4.04 12.32
CA TRP A 264 -4.31 -2.67 12.30
C TRP A 264 -3.77 -2.26 13.66
N ILE A 265 -2.44 -2.14 13.76
CA ILE A 265 -1.77 -1.56 14.93
C ILE A 265 -1.83 -0.04 14.86
N LEU A 266 -1.66 0.51 13.64
CA LEU A 266 -1.81 1.92 13.35
C LEU A 266 -2.47 2.08 11.98
N TYR A 267 -3.68 2.64 11.97
CA TYR A 267 -4.35 3.04 10.73
C TYR A 267 -3.57 4.15 10.01
N PRO A 268 -3.73 4.29 8.67
CA PRO A 268 -3.07 5.33 7.89
C PRO A 268 -3.27 6.70 8.52
N SER A 269 -2.17 7.30 8.93
CA SER A 269 -2.16 8.56 9.66
C SER A 269 -1.20 9.54 9.01
N GLU A 270 -1.66 10.78 8.86
CA GLU A 270 -0.83 11.87 8.37
C GLU A 270 0.17 12.27 9.45
N VAL A 271 1.46 12.24 9.13
CA VAL A 271 2.55 12.53 10.07
C VAL A 271 3.50 13.54 9.46
N SER A 272 3.89 14.54 10.24
CA SER A 272 4.92 15.49 9.83
C SER A 272 6.29 14.82 9.89
N PHE A 273 7.22 15.28 9.06
CA PHE A 273 8.62 14.85 9.08
C PHE A 273 9.56 16.01 8.74
N ASN A 274 10.82 15.87 9.12
CA ASN A 274 11.87 16.85 8.80
C ASN A 274 12.61 16.41 7.52
N ALA A 275 13.01 17.38 6.70
CA ALA A 275 13.78 17.06 5.49
C ALA A 275 15.04 16.26 5.83
N GLY A 276 15.22 15.12 5.18
CA GLY A 276 16.33 14.20 5.44
C GLY A 276 16.02 13.08 6.44
N GLU A 277 14.88 13.10 7.14
CA GLU A 277 14.44 11.95 7.93
C GLU A 277 14.25 10.71 7.04
N SER A 278 14.71 9.57 7.54
CA SER A 278 14.51 8.27 6.90
C SER A 278 13.18 7.64 7.28
N VAL A 279 12.77 6.59 6.55
CA VAL A 279 11.58 5.80 6.93
C VAL A 279 11.72 5.23 8.35
N HIS A 280 12.92 4.84 8.75
CA HIS A 280 13.19 4.37 10.12
C HIS A 280 12.98 5.47 11.17
N ASP A 281 13.48 6.68 10.93
CA ASP A 281 13.32 7.81 11.86
C ASP A 281 11.83 8.15 12.08
N VAL A 282 11.06 8.18 10.98
CA VAL A 282 9.62 8.44 11.03
C VAL A 282 8.89 7.30 11.75
N LEU A 283 9.19 6.02 11.46
CA LEU A 283 8.61 4.89 12.19
C LEU A 283 8.90 4.99 13.68
N GLN A 284 10.17 5.18 14.06
CA GLN A 284 10.58 5.22 15.47
C GLN A 284 9.83 6.30 16.25
N ARG A 285 9.74 7.50 15.67
CA ARG A 285 9.00 8.61 16.27
C ARG A 285 7.51 8.30 16.39
N VAL A 286 6.88 7.82 15.31
CA VAL A 286 5.44 7.51 15.30
C VAL A 286 5.11 6.41 16.32
N CYS A 287 5.92 5.36 16.40
CA CYS A 287 5.73 4.30 17.40
C CYS A 287 5.85 4.84 18.83
N ARG A 288 6.92 5.62 19.12
CA ARG A 288 7.11 6.25 20.43
C ARG A 288 5.93 7.13 20.82
N ASP A 289 5.49 8.00 19.90
CA ASP A 289 4.44 8.99 20.16
C ASP A 289 3.05 8.33 20.35
N ASN A 290 2.86 7.11 19.83
CA ASN A 290 1.63 6.32 20.00
C ASN A 290 1.75 5.21 21.06
N GLY A 291 2.87 5.12 21.80
CA GLY A 291 3.08 4.06 22.78
C GLY A 291 3.19 2.65 22.19
N ILE A 292 3.49 2.53 20.90
CA ILE A 292 3.68 1.25 20.20
C ILE A 292 5.12 0.81 20.41
N HIS A 293 5.32 -0.38 20.97
CA HIS A 293 6.65 -0.97 21.07
C HIS A 293 7.29 -1.12 19.69
N MET A 294 8.57 -0.76 19.55
CA MET A 294 9.36 -1.03 18.36
C MET A 294 10.78 -1.37 18.76
N GLU A 295 11.30 -2.46 18.20
CA GLU A 295 12.68 -2.91 18.38
C GLU A 295 13.38 -3.01 17.02
N SER A 296 14.60 -2.50 16.97
CA SER A 296 15.44 -2.56 15.77
C SER A 296 16.91 -2.64 16.17
N SER A 297 17.71 -3.32 15.35
CA SER A 297 19.17 -3.35 15.47
C SER A 297 19.82 -2.78 14.23
N PHE A 298 21.03 -2.25 14.38
CA PHE A 298 21.80 -1.80 13.23
C PHE A 298 22.51 -3.01 12.60
N THR A 299 22.30 -3.25 11.32
CA THR A 299 22.98 -4.33 10.58
C THR A 299 24.13 -3.78 9.75
N PRO A 300 25.40 -3.97 10.15
CA PRO A 300 26.55 -3.37 9.47
C PRO A 300 26.69 -3.78 8.01
N ALA A 301 26.31 -5.02 7.67
CA ALA A 301 26.37 -5.52 6.30
C ALA A 301 25.48 -4.75 5.32
N TYR A 302 24.38 -4.17 5.80
CA TYR A 302 23.42 -3.41 4.99
C TYR A 302 23.48 -1.90 5.26
N ASN A 303 24.29 -1.47 6.23
CA ASN A 303 24.38 -0.08 6.67
C ASN A 303 22.99 0.54 6.93
N SER A 304 22.10 -0.23 7.56
CA SER A 304 20.73 0.18 7.87
C SER A 304 20.25 -0.46 9.16
N ALA A 305 19.25 0.16 9.79
CA ALA A 305 18.45 -0.51 10.80
C ALA A 305 17.65 -1.67 10.18
N TYR A 306 17.56 -2.75 10.93
CA TYR A 306 16.68 -3.89 10.73
C TYR A 306 15.61 -3.85 11.82
N VAL A 307 14.34 -3.77 11.43
CA VAL A 307 13.21 -3.72 12.37
C VAL A 307 12.80 -5.14 12.72
N GLU A 308 13.15 -5.55 13.93
CA GLU A 308 12.96 -6.92 14.43
C GLU A 308 11.54 -7.14 14.93
N GLY A 309 10.92 -6.10 15.51
CA GLY A 309 9.56 -6.20 16.03
C GLY A 309 8.83 -4.88 16.19
N ILE A 310 7.52 -4.93 16.02
CA ILE A 310 6.58 -3.82 16.23
C ILE A 310 5.38 -4.37 17.00
N ASN A 311 4.91 -3.64 18.02
CA ASN A 311 3.81 -4.04 18.90
C ASN A 311 4.00 -5.43 19.54
N GLN A 312 5.19 -5.74 20.05
CA GLN A 312 5.56 -7.06 20.59
C GLN A 312 5.46 -8.23 19.60
N LEU A 313 5.21 -7.98 18.31
CA LEU A 313 5.23 -9.00 17.25
C LEU A 313 6.57 -8.90 16.52
N TYR A 314 7.32 -9.99 16.51
CA TYR A 314 8.69 -10.04 16.02
C TYR A 314 8.79 -10.86 14.74
N GLU A 315 9.91 -10.75 14.03
CA GLU A 315 10.30 -11.76 13.04
C GLU A 315 10.16 -13.18 13.63
N PHE A 316 9.77 -14.10 12.76
CA PHE A 316 9.50 -15.51 13.08
C PHE A 316 8.28 -15.84 13.96
N ASP A 317 7.59 -14.86 14.56
CA ASP A 317 6.37 -15.13 15.37
C ASP A 317 5.24 -15.78 14.52
N GLY A 318 5.14 -15.47 13.23
CA GLY A 318 4.21 -16.09 12.27
C GLY A 318 4.77 -17.30 11.50
N GLY A 319 5.99 -17.76 11.83
CA GLY A 319 6.71 -18.85 11.18
C GLY A 319 8.06 -18.44 10.59
N GLU A 320 8.88 -19.39 10.11
CA GLU A 320 10.27 -19.15 9.69
C GLU A 320 10.47 -18.12 8.56
N ARG A 321 9.39 -17.75 7.86
CA ARG A 321 9.36 -16.81 6.74
C ARG A 321 8.74 -15.46 7.11
N SER A 322 8.41 -15.27 8.39
CA SER A 322 7.61 -14.14 8.84
C SER A 322 8.46 -13.00 9.37
N GLY A 323 7.98 -11.76 9.19
CA GLY A 323 8.67 -10.57 9.67
C GLY A 323 8.06 -9.27 9.16
N TRP A 324 8.66 -8.16 9.55
CA TRP A 324 8.23 -6.82 9.16
C TRP A 324 8.85 -6.39 7.83
N MET A 325 8.00 -5.94 6.91
CA MET A 325 8.42 -5.32 5.65
C MET A 325 7.86 -3.91 5.57
N TYR A 326 8.56 -3.04 4.85
CA TYR A 326 8.07 -1.70 4.55
C TYR A 326 7.91 -1.54 3.04
N ASN A 327 6.87 -0.81 2.62
CA ASN A 327 6.76 -0.29 1.28
C ASN A 327 6.56 1.22 1.29
N VAL A 328 6.99 1.88 0.22
CA VAL A 328 6.77 3.31 -0.02
C VAL A 328 6.06 3.48 -1.34
N ASN A 329 4.88 4.10 -1.31
CA ASN A 329 4.00 4.29 -2.47
C ASN A 329 3.68 2.97 -3.20
N GLY A 330 3.49 1.88 -2.44
CA GLY A 330 3.17 0.53 -2.95
C GLY A 330 4.38 -0.27 -3.43
N TRP A 331 5.57 0.32 -3.48
CA TRP A 331 6.80 -0.37 -3.85
C TRP A 331 7.58 -0.83 -2.60
N PHE A 332 7.96 -2.11 -2.56
CA PHE A 332 8.83 -2.69 -1.55
C PHE A 332 10.31 -2.45 -1.90
N PRO A 333 11.05 -1.58 -1.18
CA PRO A 333 12.44 -1.33 -1.50
C PRO A 333 13.33 -2.52 -1.16
N ASN A 334 14.34 -2.75 -2.01
CA ASN A 334 15.33 -3.81 -1.83
C ASN A 334 16.53 -3.37 -0.97
N TYR A 335 16.35 -2.34 -0.16
CA TYR A 335 17.36 -1.79 0.75
C TYR A 335 16.69 -1.37 2.06
N GLY A 336 17.49 -1.06 3.07
CA GLY A 336 16.95 -0.87 4.43
C GLY A 336 16.27 0.49 4.66
N CYS A 337 15.30 0.51 5.58
CA CYS A 337 14.45 1.67 5.86
C CYS A 337 15.20 2.92 6.34
N SER A 338 16.42 2.79 6.88
CA SER A 338 17.25 3.94 7.27
C SER A 338 17.90 4.64 6.08
N GLN A 339 17.88 4.03 4.88
CA GLN A 339 18.48 4.59 3.68
C GLN A 339 17.44 5.30 2.77
N TYR A 340 16.15 5.08 2.99
CA TYR A 340 15.11 5.79 2.26
C TYR A 340 14.83 7.13 2.93
N ALA A 341 15.19 8.25 2.30
CA ALA A 341 14.82 9.59 2.74
C ALA A 341 13.38 9.90 2.34
N VAL A 342 12.53 10.22 3.32
CA VAL A 342 11.09 10.46 3.13
C VAL A 342 10.87 11.73 2.31
N LYS A 343 9.88 11.69 1.41
CA LYS A 343 9.47 12.81 0.57
C LYS A 343 8.05 13.25 0.90
N GLN A 344 7.76 14.50 0.54
CA GLN A 344 6.43 15.07 0.70
C GLN A 344 5.39 14.19 0.01
N GLY A 345 4.36 13.78 0.75
CA GLY A 345 3.23 13.01 0.25
C GLY A 345 3.49 11.51 0.07
N ASP A 346 4.66 11.00 0.47
CA ASP A 346 4.94 9.57 0.49
C ASP A 346 3.92 8.83 1.37
N VAL A 347 3.54 7.64 0.93
CA VAL A 347 2.70 6.71 1.69
C VAL A 347 3.57 5.53 2.10
N ILE A 348 3.86 5.43 3.39
CA ILE A 348 4.72 4.43 4.00
C ILE A 348 3.83 3.40 4.71
N ASN A 349 3.95 2.14 4.37
CA ASN A 349 3.23 1.06 5.05
C ASN A 349 4.22 0.07 5.64
N TRP A 350 4.05 -0.25 6.92
CA TRP A 350 4.70 -1.37 7.58
C TRP A 350 3.70 -2.53 7.64
N VAL A 351 4.08 -3.65 7.05
CA VAL A 351 3.24 -4.85 6.94
C VAL A 351 3.98 -6.04 7.52
N TYR A 352 3.28 -6.86 8.29
CA TYR A 352 3.78 -8.16 8.73
C TYR A 352 3.52 -9.18 7.62
N THR A 353 4.55 -9.87 7.14
CA THR A 353 4.42 -10.99 6.21
C THR A 353 4.56 -12.31 6.97
N CYS A 354 3.90 -13.36 6.49
CA CYS A 354 4.09 -14.75 6.89
C CYS A 354 4.67 -15.62 5.74
N ASP A 355 4.95 -15.05 4.56
CA ASP A 355 5.50 -15.76 3.39
C ASP A 355 6.47 -14.87 2.57
N LEU A 356 7.49 -14.31 3.22
CA LEU A 356 8.59 -13.54 2.57
C LEU A 356 8.10 -12.43 1.61
N GLY A 357 7.00 -11.77 1.96
CA GLY A 357 6.43 -10.68 1.19
C GLY A 357 5.34 -11.07 0.19
N ARG A 358 5.23 -12.36 -0.16
CA ARG A 358 4.28 -12.83 -1.18
C ARG A 358 2.82 -12.56 -0.79
N ASP A 359 2.49 -12.74 0.48
CA ASP A 359 1.18 -12.55 1.08
C ASP A 359 0.82 -11.07 1.34
N VAL A 360 1.77 -10.16 1.18
CA VAL A 360 1.57 -8.70 1.33
C VAL A 360 1.80 -7.93 0.03
N GLY A 361 1.94 -8.64 -1.10
CA GLY A 361 2.05 -8.06 -2.43
C GLY A 361 3.47 -7.64 -2.84
N ASP A 362 4.51 -8.09 -2.14
CA ASP A 362 5.87 -7.96 -2.67
C ASP A 362 6.07 -8.94 -3.83
N ASN A 363 6.27 -8.37 -5.00
CA ASN A 363 6.47 -9.04 -6.27
C ASN A 363 7.90 -8.86 -6.81
N SER A 364 8.84 -8.42 -5.96
CA SER A 364 10.24 -8.27 -6.34
C SER A 364 11.00 -9.60 -6.44
N MET A 365 10.50 -10.65 -5.78
CA MET A 365 11.20 -11.94 -5.65
C MET A 365 10.62 -13.06 -6.54
N TRP A 366 9.50 -12.83 -7.24
CA TRP A 366 8.66 -13.90 -7.81
C TRP A 366 8.39 -13.72 -9.30
#